data_AF-A0AAW3R029-F1
#
_entry.id   AF-A0AAW3R029-F1
#
_cell.length_a   1.000
_cell.length_b   1.000
_cell.length_c   1.000
_cell.angle_alpha   90.00
_cell.angle_beta   90.00
_cell.angle_gamma   90.00
#
_symmetry.space_group_name_H-M   'P 1'
#
loop_
_entity.id
_entity.type
_entity.pdbx_description
1 polymer ?
#
loop_
_entity_poly.entity_id
_entity_poly.type
_entity_poly.pdbx_seq_one_letter_code
_entity_poly.pdbx_strand_id
1 'polypeptide(L)'
;MSDTVVSTNGWKPNPRAARRRSADHVATAFGMVMAGILVLVLASILWTLLSRGLAGLSAAAIMKPMGPPGSSSGLANAIVGSLIQTFMALLMATPLGLGCGIYLSEYGTDTNKFASCVRFVSDVLMSVPSILVGLFVYQVMVAPFGHFSALAG
;
A
#
# COMPACT_ATOMS: atom_id res chain seq x y z
N MET A 1 -15.91 -42.09 -51.32
CA MET A 1 -14.56 -42.22 -51.90
C MET A 1 -14.32 -41.03 -52.81
N SER A 2 -13.72 -39.97 -52.26
CA SER A 2 -12.94 -38.99 -53.02
C SER A 2 -12.18 -38.13 -52.00
N ASP A 3 -10.90 -38.48 -51.85
CA ASP A 3 -9.94 -37.89 -50.95
C ASP A 3 -9.48 -36.49 -51.37
N THR A 4 -8.87 -35.79 -50.41
CA THR A 4 -7.81 -34.77 -50.55
C THR A 4 -8.25 -33.42 -51.13
N VAL A 5 -8.01 -32.28 -50.47
CA VAL A 5 -6.66 -31.77 -50.14
C VAL A 5 -6.72 -30.98 -48.82
N VAL A 6 -6.14 -31.54 -47.76
CA VAL A 6 -5.71 -30.75 -46.60
C VAL A 6 -4.56 -29.88 -47.07
N SER A 7 -4.79 -28.58 -47.23
CA SER A 7 -3.76 -27.59 -47.55
C SER A 7 -2.70 -27.58 -46.45
N THR A 8 -1.62 -28.33 -46.66
CA THR A 8 -0.36 -28.26 -45.90
C THR A 8 0.42 -27.00 -46.28
N ASN A 9 -0.23 -25.84 -46.20
CA ASN A 9 0.48 -24.58 -46.30
C ASN A 9 1.27 -24.40 -45.00
N GLY A 10 2.53 -24.84 -45.05
CA GLY A 10 3.50 -24.65 -43.98
C GLY A 10 3.47 -23.21 -43.51
N TRP A 11 3.49 -23.05 -42.18
CA TRP A 11 3.54 -21.79 -41.47
C TRP A 11 4.46 -20.80 -42.19
N LYS A 12 3.87 -19.78 -42.84
CA LYS A 12 4.64 -18.69 -43.43
C LYS A 12 5.02 -17.73 -42.28
N PRO A 13 6.32 -17.52 -41.99
CA PRO A 13 6.72 -16.58 -40.96
C PRO A 13 6.18 -15.20 -41.31
N ASN A 14 5.23 -14.68 -40.52
CA ASN A 14 4.73 -13.33 -40.71
C ASN A 14 5.77 -12.33 -40.15
N PRO A 15 6.42 -11.50 -40.97
CA PRO A 15 7.46 -10.58 -40.52
C PRO A 15 6.94 -9.55 -39.50
N ARG A 16 5.64 -9.23 -39.53
CA ARG A 16 4.99 -8.38 -38.51
C ARG A 16 4.85 -9.11 -37.16
N ALA A 17 4.62 -10.42 -37.18
CA ALA A 17 4.55 -11.23 -35.96
C ALA A 17 5.94 -11.44 -35.33
N ALA A 18 6.98 -11.61 -36.15
CA ALA A 18 8.37 -11.68 -35.69
C ALA A 18 8.80 -10.37 -35.00
N ARG A 19 8.49 -9.20 -35.61
CA ARG A 19 8.78 -7.89 -35.01
C ARG A 19 8.02 -7.64 -33.70
N ARG A 20 6.76 -8.11 -33.59
CA ARG A 20 5.99 -8.03 -32.33
C ARG A 20 6.58 -8.89 -31.23
N ARG A 21 7.05 -10.11 -31.55
CA ARG A 21 7.72 -10.99 -30.57
C ARG A 21 9.03 -10.39 -30.07
N SER A 22 9.87 -9.85 -30.96
CA SER A 22 11.10 -9.17 -30.52
C SER A 22 10.81 -7.96 -29.63
N ALA A 23 9.80 -7.16 -29.97
CA ALA A 23 9.39 -6.01 -29.14
C ALA A 23 8.86 -6.45 -27.76
N ASP A 24 8.09 -7.54 -27.70
CA ASP A 24 7.56 -8.11 -26.46
C ASP A 24 8.68 -8.67 -25.55
N HIS A 25 9.67 -9.35 -26.13
CA HIS A 25 10.84 -9.82 -25.40
C HIS A 25 11.70 -8.67 -24.87
N VAL A 26 11.88 -7.60 -25.65
CA VAL A 26 12.61 -6.39 -25.19
C VAL A 26 11.85 -5.70 -24.06
N ALA A 27 10.54 -5.52 -24.20
CA ALA A 27 9.70 -4.92 -23.15
C ALA A 27 9.73 -5.74 -21.85
N THR A 28 9.64 -7.07 -21.97
CA THR A 28 9.70 -8.00 -20.83
C THR A 28 11.08 -7.97 -20.16
N ALA A 29 12.16 -8.00 -20.94
CA ALA A 29 13.53 -7.92 -20.41
C ALA A 29 13.77 -6.58 -19.69
N PHE A 30 13.31 -5.47 -20.27
CA PHE A 30 13.37 -4.16 -19.63
C PHE A 30 12.58 -4.14 -18.31
N GLY A 31 11.36 -4.67 -18.30
CA GLY A 31 10.55 -4.81 -17.10
C GLY A 31 11.22 -5.65 -16.01
N MET A 32 11.85 -6.77 -16.38
CA MET A 32 12.62 -7.61 -15.45
C MET A 32 13.83 -6.87 -14.87
N VAL A 33 14.55 -6.09 -15.67
CA VAL A 33 15.68 -5.29 -15.18
C VAL A 33 15.21 -4.22 -14.21
N MET A 34 14.15 -3.48 -14.54
CA MET A 34 13.58 -2.45 -13.65
C MET A 34 13.06 -3.05 -12.34
N ALA A 35 12.34 -4.18 -12.41
CA ALA A 35 11.90 -4.91 -11.22
C ALA A 35 13.09 -5.40 -10.39
N GLY A 36 14.16 -5.89 -11.04
CA GLY A 36 15.39 -6.28 -10.40
C GLY A 36 16.05 -5.12 -9.64
N ILE A 37 16.13 -3.94 -10.25
CA ILE A 37 16.62 -2.73 -9.58
C ILE A 37 15.77 -2.38 -8.36
N LEU A 38 14.44 -2.40 -8.49
CA LEU A 38 13.52 -2.11 -7.38
C LEU A 38 13.72 -3.09 -6.22
N VAL A 39 13.83 -4.40 -6.52
CA VAL A 39 14.09 -5.44 -5.52
C VAL A 39 15.44 -5.25 -4.87
N LEU A 40 16.49 -4.88 -5.61
CA LEU A 40 17.82 -4.58 -5.05
C LEU A 40 17.78 -3.39 -4.09
N VAL A 41 17.07 -2.32 -4.45
CA VAL A 41 16.89 -1.15 -3.57
C VAL A 41 16.12 -1.55 -2.31
N LEU A 42 15.03 -2.30 -2.45
CA LEU A 42 14.26 -2.81 -1.31
C LEU A 42 15.11 -3.71 -0.41
N ALA A 43 15.91 -4.60 -1.00
CA ALA A 43 16.84 -5.47 -0.27
C ALA A 43 17.91 -4.65 0.46
N SER A 44 18.43 -3.57 -0.14
CA SER A 44 19.38 -2.66 0.52
C SER A 44 18.76 -1.94 1.72
N ILE A 45 17.51 -1.47 1.59
CA ILE A 45 16.78 -0.84 2.70
C ILE A 45 16.57 -1.86 3.82
N LEU A 46 16.09 -3.06 3.48
CA LEU A 46 15.84 -4.12 4.45
C LEU A 46 17.13 -4.56 5.15
N TRP A 47 18.22 -4.71 4.40
CA TRP A 47 19.54 -5.03 4.95
C TRP A 47 20.02 -3.95 5.93
N THR A 48 19.89 -2.68 5.55
CA THR A 48 20.28 -1.55 6.41
C THR A 48 19.41 -1.49 7.67
N LEU A 49 18.10 -1.72 7.52
CA LEU A 49 17.15 -1.76 8.63
C LEU A 49 17.47 -2.90 9.60
N LEU A 50 17.78 -4.10 9.11
CA LEU A 50 18.12 -5.24 9.95
C LEU A 50 19.47 -5.06 10.63
N SER A 51 20.52 -4.71 9.87
CA SER A 51 21.88 -4.55 10.42
C SER A 51 21.96 -3.47 11.49
N ARG A 52 21.31 -2.32 11.28
CA ARG A 52 21.31 -1.20 12.25
C ARG A 52 20.23 -1.35 13.32
N GLY A 53 19.07 -1.93 12.96
CA GLY A 53 17.94 -2.11 13.86
C GLY A 53 18.16 -3.22 14.88
N LEU A 54 18.71 -4.37 14.48
CA LEU A 54 19.00 -5.49 15.38
C LEU A 54 20.06 -5.11 16.43
N ALA A 55 21.05 -4.30 16.07
CA ALA A 55 22.04 -3.78 17.01
C ALA A 55 21.44 -2.87 18.10
N GLY A 56 20.28 -2.25 17.84
CA GLY A 56 19.55 -1.41 18.79
C GLY A 56 18.46 -2.13 19.60
N LEU A 57 18.14 -3.39 19.25
CA LEU A 57 17.10 -4.19 19.89
C LEU A 57 17.64 -4.81 21.19
N SER A 58 17.45 -4.09 22.30
CA SER A 58 17.68 -4.60 23.66
C SER A 58 16.40 -4.48 24.50
N ALA A 59 16.28 -5.30 25.55
CA ALA A 59 15.17 -5.17 26.50
C ALA A 59 15.08 -3.75 27.10
N ALA A 60 16.23 -3.11 27.32
CA ALA A 60 16.30 -1.72 27.77
C ALA A 60 15.75 -0.73 26.72
N ALA A 61 15.97 -0.99 25.42
CA ALA A 61 15.41 -0.16 24.34
C ALA A 61 13.88 -0.25 24.27
N ILE A 62 13.29 -1.40 24.61
CA ILE A 62 11.83 -1.58 24.58
C ILE A 62 11.16 -1.02 25.84
N MET A 63 11.77 -1.22 27.01
CA MET A 63 11.14 -0.93 28.31
C MET A 63 11.43 0.48 28.82
N LYS A 64 12.49 1.16 28.36
CA LYS A 64 12.77 2.54 28.80
C LYS A 64 11.84 3.54 28.10
N PRO A 65 11.33 4.55 28.83
CA PRO A 65 10.60 5.66 28.22
C PRO A 65 11.54 6.47 27.32
N MET A 66 10.93 7.20 26.38
CA MET A 66 11.69 8.09 25.49
C MET A 66 12.20 9.29 26.31
N GLY A 67 13.51 9.47 26.36
CA GLY A 67 14.16 10.59 27.03
C GLY A 67 14.41 11.78 26.09
N PRO A 68 14.87 12.93 26.61
CA PRO A 68 15.21 14.10 25.79
C PRO A 68 16.25 13.77 24.71
N PRO A 69 16.27 14.51 23.58
CA PRO A 69 17.22 14.28 22.49
C PRO A 69 18.67 14.21 23.01
N GLY A 70 19.39 13.11 22.71
CA GLY A 70 20.78 12.90 23.12
C GLY A 70 21.00 12.07 24.39
N SER A 71 19.93 11.62 25.07
CA SER A 71 20.03 10.69 26.21
C SER A 71 19.80 9.23 25.80
N SER A 72 20.19 8.25 26.64
CA SER A 72 19.91 6.82 26.43
C SER A 72 18.39 6.57 26.54
N SER A 73 17.70 6.83 25.44
CA SER A 73 16.24 6.87 25.33
C SER A 73 15.71 5.55 24.76
N GLY A 74 14.62 5.04 25.31
CA GLY A 74 13.94 3.85 24.78
C GLY A 74 12.73 4.17 23.91
N LEU A 75 11.98 3.13 23.55
CA LEU A 75 10.85 3.10 22.62
C LEU A 75 9.51 2.89 23.33
N ALA A 76 9.48 2.74 24.66
CA ALA A 76 8.30 2.32 25.40
C ALA A 76 7.07 3.22 25.12
N ASN A 77 7.25 4.55 25.18
CA ASN A 77 6.16 5.50 24.95
C ASN A 77 5.67 5.49 23.49
N ALA A 78 6.56 5.26 22.53
CA ALA A 78 6.20 5.17 21.12
C ALA A 78 5.37 3.90 20.83
N ILE A 79 5.73 2.78 21.46
CA ILE A 79 5.00 1.51 21.35
C ILE A 79 3.62 1.65 22.01
N VAL A 80 3.57 2.13 23.26
CA VAL A 80 2.29 2.32 23.98
C VAL A 80 1.39 3.31 23.26
N GLY A 81 1.93 4.45 22.80
CA GLY A 81 1.19 5.42 22.01
C GLY A 81 0.61 4.81 20.73
N SER A 82 1.43 4.08 19.97
CA SER A 82 0.99 3.41 18.74
C SER A 82 -0.11 2.36 19.01
N LEU A 83 -0.01 1.62 20.11
CA LEU A 83 -1.02 0.63 20.51
C LEU A 83 -2.34 1.30 20.87
N ILE A 84 -2.30 2.38 21.66
CA ILE A 84 -3.50 3.14 22.02
C ILE A 84 -4.14 3.74 20.76
N GLN A 85 -3.35 4.36 19.87
CA GLN A 85 -3.84 4.93 18.61
C GLN A 85 -4.48 3.87 17.72
N THR A 86 -3.82 2.72 17.56
CA THR A 86 -4.34 1.60 16.74
C THR A 86 -5.62 1.02 17.35
N PHE A 87 -5.67 0.87 18.67
CA PHE A 87 -6.84 0.33 19.36
C PHE A 87 -8.04 1.27 19.25
N MET A 88 -7.85 2.57 19.47
CA MET A 88 -8.91 3.56 19.30
C MET A 88 -9.39 3.64 17.84
N ALA A 89 -8.46 3.59 16.89
CA ALA A 89 -8.79 3.54 15.46
C ALA A 89 -9.61 2.29 15.12
N LEU A 90 -9.22 1.10 15.62
CA LEU A 90 -9.96 -0.15 15.43
C LEU A 90 -11.36 -0.08 16.05
N LEU A 91 -11.49 0.42 17.27
CA LEU A 91 -12.78 0.53 17.96
C LEU A 91 -13.79 1.39 17.19
N MET A 92 -13.33 2.44 16.51
CA MET A 92 -14.19 3.31 15.72
C MET A 92 -14.39 2.80 14.30
N ALA A 93 -13.31 2.36 13.63
CA ALA A 93 -13.35 1.97 12.22
C ALA A 93 -14.00 0.59 12.00
N THR A 94 -13.81 -0.37 12.92
CA THR A 94 -14.34 -1.73 12.76
C THR A 94 -15.87 -1.79 12.72
N PRO A 95 -16.63 -1.21 13.69
CA PRO A 95 -18.09 -1.27 13.64
C PRO A 95 -18.66 -0.53 12.42
N LEU A 96 -18.08 0.61 12.05
CA LEU A 96 -18.50 1.37 10.87
C LEU A 96 -18.20 0.61 9.57
N GLY A 97 -16.98 0.08 9.43
CA GLY A 97 -16.55 -0.67 8.25
C GLY A 97 -17.31 -1.97 8.07
N LEU A 98 -17.51 -2.72 9.16
CA LEU A 98 -18.29 -3.95 9.15
C LEU A 98 -19.77 -3.67 8.83
N GLY A 99 -20.36 -2.62 9.42
CA GLY A 99 -21.73 -2.21 9.14
C GLY A 99 -21.94 -1.81 7.67
N CYS A 100 -21.03 -1.00 7.11
CA CYS A 100 -21.03 -0.66 5.69
C CYS A 100 -20.85 -1.90 4.80
N GLY A 101 -19.95 -2.81 5.16
CA GLY A 101 -19.69 -4.05 4.42
C GLY A 101 -20.91 -4.97 4.40
N ILE A 102 -21.55 -5.20 5.55
CA ILE A 102 -22.77 -6.01 5.66
C ILE A 102 -23.89 -5.36 4.84
N TYR A 103 -24.14 -4.06 5.02
CA TYR A 103 -25.17 -3.34 4.26
C TYR A 103 -24.96 -3.47 2.76
N LEU A 104 -23.72 -3.31 2.29
CA LEU A 104 -23.40 -3.41 0.87
C LEU A 104 -23.47 -4.83 0.33
N SER A 105 -23.27 -5.85 1.18
CA SER A 105 -23.42 -7.25 0.81
C SER A 105 -24.88 -7.67 0.67
N GLU A 106 -25.78 -7.12 1.51
CA GLU A 106 -27.19 -7.51 1.57
C GLU A 106 -28.07 -6.64 0.66
N TYR A 107 -27.80 -5.34 0.59
CA TYR A 107 -28.58 -4.35 -0.19
C TYR A 107 -27.84 -3.83 -1.42
N GLY A 108 -26.78 -4.54 -1.84
CA GLY A 108 -25.84 -4.14 -2.89
C GLY A 108 -26.34 -4.19 -4.33
N THR A 109 -27.65 -4.25 -4.55
CA THR A 109 -28.25 -4.25 -5.89
C THR A 109 -27.93 -2.92 -6.60
N ASP A 110 -27.53 -2.98 -7.87
CA ASP A 110 -27.06 -1.83 -8.66
C ASP A 110 -28.10 -0.70 -8.83
N THR A 111 -29.37 -0.95 -8.50
CA THR A 111 -30.44 0.04 -8.48
C THR A 111 -30.43 0.93 -7.24
N ASN A 112 -29.71 0.56 -6.17
CA ASN A 112 -29.63 1.35 -4.94
C ASN A 112 -28.53 2.42 -5.04
N LYS A 113 -28.95 3.68 -5.26
CA LYS A 113 -28.05 4.84 -5.39
C LYS A 113 -27.16 5.05 -4.16
N PHE A 114 -27.61 4.67 -2.97
CA PHE A 114 -26.82 4.80 -1.75
C PHE A 114 -25.67 3.78 -1.71
N ALA A 115 -25.95 2.52 -2.08
CA ALA A 115 -24.93 1.48 -2.20
C ALA A 115 -23.84 1.83 -3.25
N SER A 116 -24.26 2.40 -4.38
CA SER A 116 -23.34 2.89 -5.42
C SER A 116 -22.46 4.04 -4.94
N CYS A 117 -23.02 5.00 -4.18
CA CYS A 117 -22.25 6.10 -3.57
C CYS A 117 -21.21 5.59 -2.57
N VAL A 118 -21.59 4.67 -1.68
CA VAL A 118 -20.67 4.09 -0.69
C VAL A 118 -19.52 3.32 -1.38
N ARG A 119 -19.81 2.54 -2.43
CA ARG A 119 -18.78 1.88 -3.25
C ARG A 119 -17.83 2.89 -3.88
N PHE A 120 -18.37 3.92 -4.51
CA PHE A 120 -17.55 4.96 -5.14
C PHE A 120 -16.63 5.66 -4.13
N VAL A 121 -17.16 6.07 -2.97
CA VAL A 121 -16.34 6.68 -1.93
C VAL A 121 -15.28 5.71 -1.42
N SER A 122 -15.62 4.43 -1.21
CA SER A 122 -14.66 3.40 -0.81
C SER A 122 -13.53 3.23 -1.83
N ASP A 123 -13.85 3.17 -3.13
CA ASP A 123 -12.86 3.04 -4.20
C ASP A 123 -11.94 4.28 -4.27
N VAL A 124 -12.50 5.48 -4.09
CA VAL A 124 -11.73 6.72 -3.99
C VAL A 124 -10.80 6.66 -2.78
N LEU A 125 -11.30 6.28 -1.60
CA LEU A 125 -10.51 6.17 -0.37
C LEU A 125 -9.36 5.17 -0.50
N MET A 126 -9.55 4.05 -1.21
CA MET A 126 -8.49 3.07 -1.46
C MET A 126 -7.44 3.56 -2.47
N SER A 127 -7.84 4.43 -3.40
CA SER A 127 -6.95 4.99 -4.43
C SER A 127 -6.17 6.21 -3.95
N VAL A 128 -6.68 6.95 -2.95
CA VAL A 128 -6.02 8.15 -2.44
C VAL A 128 -4.65 7.79 -1.84
N PRO A 129 -3.56 8.42 -2.30
CA PRO A 129 -2.25 8.28 -1.67
C PRO A 129 -2.28 8.72 -0.20
N SER A 130 -1.76 7.89 0.70
CA SER A 130 -1.79 8.16 2.15
C SER A 130 -1.11 9.48 2.56
N ILE A 131 -0.13 9.94 1.78
CA ILE A 131 0.55 11.23 2.01
C ILE A 131 -0.41 12.42 1.89
N LEU A 132 -1.41 12.35 0.99
CA LEU A 132 -2.38 13.42 0.81
C LEU A 132 -3.33 13.50 2.01
N VAL A 133 -3.76 12.35 2.53
CA VAL A 133 -4.58 12.29 3.74
C VAL A 133 -3.83 12.91 4.92
N GLY A 134 -2.54 12.57 5.09
CA GLY A 134 -1.68 13.16 6.11
C GLY A 134 -1.55 14.68 5.98
N LEU A 135 -1.30 15.19 4.76
CA LEU A 135 -1.17 16.62 4.51
C LEU A 135 -2.50 17.37 4.72
N PHE A 136 -3.63 16.77 4.36
CA PHE A 136 -4.95 17.35 4.59
C PHE A 136 -5.24 17.49 6.09
N VAL A 137 -5.02 16.42 6.86
CA VAL A 137 -5.19 16.47 8.32
C VAL A 137 -4.26 17.52 8.93
N TYR A 138 -2.99 17.57 8.49
CA TYR A 138 -2.06 18.60 8.93
C TYR A 138 -2.60 20.02 8.67
N GLN A 139 -3.08 20.30 7.46
CA GLN A 139 -3.57 21.63 7.12
C GLN A 139 -4.86 22.03 7.84
N VAL A 140 -5.73 21.07 8.14
CA VAL A 140 -7.03 21.35 8.78
C VAL A 140 -6.96 21.33 10.30
N MET A 141 -6.12 20.47 10.88
CA MET A 141 -6.07 20.23 12.33
C MET A 141 -4.81 20.76 13.00
N VAL A 142 -3.73 21.05 12.27
CA VAL A 142 -2.44 21.45 12.86
C VAL A 142 -2.06 22.87 12.47
N ALA A 143 -2.06 23.17 11.17
CA ALA A 143 -1.71 24.49 10.65
C ALA A 143 -2.53 25.66 11.24
N PRO A 144 -3.84 25.53 11.54
CA PRO A 144 -4.62 26.64 12.09
C PRO A 144 -4.29 26.96 13.54
N PHE A 145 -3.76 25.99 14.30
CA PHE A 145 -3.53 26.17 15.74
C PHE A 145 -2.22 26.89 16.04
N GLY A 146 -1.26 26.92 15.12
CA GLY A 146 -0.02 27.73 15.19
C GLY A 146 0.91 27.46 16.39
N HIS A 147 0.48 26.65 17.34
CA HIS A 147 1.14 26.32 18.60
C HIS A 147 0.87 24.83 18.89
N PHE A 148 1.78 24.15 19.60
CA PHE A 148 1.55 22.79 20.06
C PHE A 148 0.34 22.76 21.02
N SER A 149 -0.70 22.03 20.64
CA SER A 149 -1.96 21.93 21.37
C SER A 149 -2.40 20.48 21.38
N ALA A 150 -2.98 19.98 22.47
CA ALA A 150 -3.39 18.58 22.61
C ALA A 150 -4.38 18.10 21.52
N LEU A 151 -5.06 19.03 20.84
CA LEU A 151 -5.94 18.74 19.69
C LEU A 151 -5.21 18.85 18.33
N ALA A 152 -4.09 19.56 18.27
CA ALA A 152 -3.27 19.79 17.07
C ALA A 152 -2.03 18.88 17.00
N GLY A 153 -1.69 18.19 18.09
CA GLY A 153 -0.42 17.49 18.25
C GLY A 153 0.55 18.26 19.13
#